data_AF-A0A2I0B4N5-F1
#
_entry.id   AF-A0A2I0B4N5-F1
#
_cell.length_a   1.000
_cell.length_b   1.000
_cell.length_c   1.000
_cell.angle_alpha   90.00
_cell.angle_beta   90.00
_cell.angle_gamma   90.00
#
_symmetry.space_group_name_H-M   'P 1'
#
loop_
_entity.id
_entity.type
_entity.pdbx_description
1 polymer ?
#
loop_
_entity_poly.entity_id
_entity_poly.type
_entity_poly.pdbx_seq_one_letter_code
_entity_poly.pdbx_strand_id
1 'polypeptide(L)' 'MRAQIDMRPSDIMSQVNAKYNIKISYMKAWDARRKAIKTIFGGRKDSYKNLY' A
#
# COMPACT_ATOMS: atom_id res chain seq x y z
N MET A 1 -14.15 5.35 1.11
CA MET A 1 -13.11 4.35 0.78
C MET A 1 -12.12 4.76 -0.32
N ARG A 2 -12.40 5.77 -1.18
CA ARG A 2 -11.46 6.17 -2.26
C ARG A 2 -10.13 6.78 -1.78
N ALA A 3 -10.12 7.51 -0.66
CA ALA A 3 -8.94 8.22 -0.15
C ALA A 3 -7.75 7.31 0.22
N GLN A 4 -7.99 6.03 0.54
CA GLN A 4 -6.93 5.08 0.91
C GLN A 4 -6.16 4.56 -0.32
N ILE A 5 -6.77 4.65 -1.52
CA ILE A 5 -6.16 4.18 -2.78
C ILE A 5 -5.21 5.22 -3.37
N ASP A 6 -5.40 6.51 -3.07
CA ASP A 6 -4.60 7.62 -3.63
C ASP A 6 -3.30 7.94 -2.88
N MET A 7 -3.02 7.29 -1.74
CA MET A 7 -1.83 7.60 -0.94
C MET A 7 -0.53 7.23 -1.67
N ARG A 8 0.21 8.23 -2.17
CA ARG A 8 1.43 8.00 -2.95
C ARG A 8 2.56 7.52 -2.03
N PRO A 9 3.56 6.80 -2.57
CA PRO A 9 4.69 6.34 -1.77
C PRO A 9 5.45 7.49 -1.10
N SER A 10 5.49 8.68 -1.71
CA SER A 10 6.04 9.90 -1.10
C SER A 10 5.31 10.29 0.18
N ASP A 11 3.98 10.15 0.19
CA ASP A 11 3.15 10.49 1.35
C ASP A 11 3.40 9.48 2.48
N ILE A 12 3.56 8.19 2.12
CA ILE A 12 3.96 7.12 3.06
C ILE A 12 5.34 7.41 3.67
N MET A 13 6.31 7.81 2.85
CA MET A 13 7.66 8.17 3.31
C MET A 13 7.60 9.33 4.32
N SER A 14 6.85 10.38 4.01
CA SER A 14 6.68 11.54 4.91
C SER A 14 6.00 11.15 6.21
N GLN A 15 4.95 10.33 6.17
CA GLN A 15 4.25 9.88 7.38
C GLN A 15 5.12 9.00 8.28
N VAL A 16 5.87 8.06 7.69
CA VAL A 16 6.78 7.18 8.45
C VAL A 16 7.90 8.00 9.08
N ASN A 17 8.45 8.97 8.36
CA ASN A 17 9.45 9.86 8.90
C ASN A 17 8.88 10.75 10.03
N ALA A 18 7.68 11.32 9.85
CA ALA A 18 7.06 12.15 10.88
C ALA A 18 6.70 11.37 12.16
N LYS A 19 6.23 10.13 12.02
CA LYS A 19 5.74 9.32 13.15
C LYS A 19 6.85 8.56 13.88
N TYR A 20 7.85 8.08 13.15
CA TYR A 20 8.87 7.18 13.69
C TYR A 20 10.29 7.77 13.60
N ASN A 21 10.46 8.95 12.97
CA ASN A 21 11.77 9.54 12.67
C ASN A 21 12.69 8.62 11.84
N ILE A 22 12.09 7.77 11.00
CA ILE A 22 12.79 6.82 10.13
C ILE A 22 12.64 7.27 8.68
N LYS A 23 13.78 7.43 7.99
CA LYS A 23 13.80 7.59 6.54
C LYS A 23 13.74 6.22 5.87
N ILE A 24 12.70 6.00 5.08
CA ILE A 24 12.55 4.80 4.24
C ILE A 24 12.78 5.16 2.77
N SER A 25 13.28 4.19 1.99
CA SER A 25 13.43 4.38 0.55
C SER A 25 12.07 4.33 -0.16
N TYR A 26 11.99 4.97 -1.32
CA TYR A 26 10.80 4.95 -2.17
C TYR A 26 10.35 3.52 -2.52
N MET A 27 11.30 2.63 -2.83
CA MET A 27 10.98 1.22 -3.13
C MET A 27 10.32 0.49 -1.96
N LYS A 28 10.76 0.74 -0.73
CA LYS A 28 10.12 0.17 0.47
C LYS A 28 8.69 0.70 0.64
N ALA A 29 8.49 1.99 0.41
CA ALA A 29 7.16 2.61 0.46
C ALA A 29 6.22 2.07 -0.64
N TRP A 30 6.72 1.88 -1.85
CA TRP A 30 5.98 1.28 -2.97
C TRP A 30 5.57 -0.16 -2.69
N ASP A 31 6.51 -0.99 -2.22
CA ASP A 31 6.22 -2.39 -1.89
C ASP A 31 5.22 -2.51 -0.73
N ALA A 32 5.35 -1.68 0.30
CA ALA A 32 4.39 -1.60 1.39
C ALA A 32 2.98 -1.24 0.89
N ARG A 33 2.87 -0.23 0.01
CA ARG A 33 1.60 0.14 -0.64
C ARG A 33 1.01 -1.05 -1.41
N ARG A 34 1.81 -1.72 -2.24
CA ARG A 34 1.36 -2.87 -3.05
C ARG A 34 0.88 -4.02 -2.16
N LYS A 35 1.59 -4.32 -1.07
CA LYS A 35 1.20 -5.34 -0.09
C LYS A 35 -0.11 -4.98 0.60
N ALA A 36 -0.28 -3.74 1.06
CA ALA A 36 -1.50 -3.27 1.69
C ALA A 36 -2.72 -3.38 0.76
N ILE A 37 -2.58 -2.96 -0.51
CA ILE A 37 -3.64 -3.11 -1.53
C ILE A 37 -4.02 -4.59 -1.69
N LYS A 38 -3.03 -5.48 -1.82
CA LYS A 38 -3.29 -6.93 -1.93
C LYS A 38 -4.00 -7.49 -0.71
N THR A 39 -3.67 -7.02 0.50
CA THR A 39 -4.32 -7.48 1.73
C THR A 39 -5.77 -6.98 1.84
N ILE A 40 -6.03 -5.73 1.45
CA ILE A 40 -7.38 -5.13 1.55
C ILE A 40 -8.32 -5.65 0.47
N PHE A 41 -7.86 -5.69 -0.78
CA PHE A 41 -8.70 -6.04 -1.94
C PHE A 41 -8.62 -7.53 -2.32
N GLY A 42 -7.79 -8.30 -1.63
CA GLY A 42 -7.50 -9.68 -2.00
C GLY A 42 -6.47 -9.77 -3.13
N GLY A 43 -5.93 -10.98 -3.32
CA GLY A 43 -5.02 -11.24 -4.42
C GLY A 43 -5.76 -11.37 -5.73
N ARG A 44 -5.04 -11.23 -6.85
CA ARG A 44 -5.55 -11.58 -8.20
C ARG A 44 -6.23 -12.96 -8.24
N LYS A 45 -5.77 -13.92 -7.43
CA LYS A 45 -6.36 -15.26 -7.32
C LYS A 45 -7.75 -15.26 -6.70
N ASP A 46 -8.01 -14.38 -5.74
CA ASP A 46 -9.32 -14.26 -5.08
C ASP A 46 -10.35 -13.60 -6.01
N SER A 47 -9.90 -12.73 -6.93
CA SER A 47 -10.78 -12.08 -7.92
C SER A 47 -11.41 -13.06 -8.91
N TYR A 48 -10.77 -14.20 -9.20
CA TYR A 48 -11.31 -15.24 -10.10
C TYR A 48 -12.12 -16.33 -9.39
N LYS A 49 -12.14 -16.32 -8.05
CA LYS A 49 -12.88 -17.33 -7.27
C LYS A 49 -14.40 -17.17 -7.36
N ASN A 50 -14.86 -16.01 -7.84
CA ASN A 50 -16.28 -15.70 -8.07
C ASN A 50 -16.72 -15.93 -9.53
N LEU A 51 -15.86 -16.52 -10.38
CA LEU A 51 -16.16 -16.80 -11.79
C LEU A 51 -16.45 -18.27 -12.08
N TYR A 52 -16.52 -19.13 -11.05
CA TYR A 52 -16.90 -20.54 -11.13
C TYR A 52 -17.81 -20.92 -9.97
#